data_AF-A0A382NV02-F1
#
_entry.id   AF-A0A382NV02-F1
#
_cell.length_a   1.000
_cell.length_b   1.000
_cell.length_c   1.000
_cell.angle_alpha   90.00
_cell.angle_beta   90.00
_cell.angle_gamma   90.00
#
_symmetry.space_group_name_H-M   'P 1'
#
loop_
_entity.id
_entity.type
_entity.pdbx_description
1 polymer ?
#
loop_
_entity_poly.entity_id
_entity_poly.type
_entity_poly.pdbx_seq_one_letter_code
_entity_poly.pdbx_strand_id
1 'polypeptide(L)'
;DSDPNLDVTLILTFTDEAENPIEFPLDQFTIDLAGPRIADPPNGFESDDIVNFFYNGADAAVDLKINLSEEISDGSFIPADLIGNTANATVDDITEVPDYPPPFDQYKLSLTILAQGVTTVTIPTGIFNDLAGNPGPPAAQAYSFTYDITDPVLNPITVSGDIPGNVPTLTPYTENEHYNGNGAGDAVDVVVYFDWDDVNFDGSSFANDDITIELAGDPVSGWDLTGPDGDNDYSLTIPSASFFQDGLPLDGILVVTVNANIASDLATNDGHNDPRSFQYYFDISPPDITENNISAPEITNLERITNNETIEILFDWDDNLLDNTFNDNDIYLASTIPGVDITTSIARDPEGDNSQYTMEIGNF
;
A
#
# COMPACT_ATOMS: atom_id res chain seq x y z
N ASP A 1 7.01 45.18 -6.96
CA ASP A 1 6.46 46.05 -8.02
C ASP A 1 5.82 47.22 -7.29
N SER A 2 6.37 48.43 -7.40
CA SER A 2 5.95 49.56 -6.56
C SER A 2 4.60 50.07 -7.04
N ASP A 3 3.63 50.07 -6.14
CA ASP A 3 2.31 50.65 -6.32
C ASP A 3 2.40 52.11 -6.86
N PRO A 4 1.82 52.44 -8.03
CA PRO A 4 1.86 53.78 -8.62
C PRO A 4 0.90 54.76 -7.91
N ASN A 5 1.09 54.95 -6.61
CA ASN A 5 0.49 56.05 -5.88
C ASN A 5 1.01 57.39 -6.44
N LEU A 6 0.10 58.29 -6.81
CA LEU A 6 0.44 59.62 -7.31
C LEU A 6 0.38 60.64 -6.17
N ASP A 7 1.54 61.06 -5.71
CA ASP A 7 1.68 62.18 -4.79
C ASP A 7 1.40 63.51 -5.49
N VAL A 8 0.34 64.19 -5.07
CA VAL A 8 -0.07 65.49 -5.60
C VAL A 8 0.19 66.60 -4.59
N THR A 9 1.00 67.58 -4.99
CA THR A 9 1.21 68.82 -4.26
C THR A 9 0.48 69.95 -4.98
N LEU A 10 -0.52 70.54 -4.33
CA LEU A 10 -1.23 71.69 -4.88
C LEU A 10 -0.52 72.98 -4.45
N ILE A 11 0.00 73.74 -5.41
CA ILE A 11 0.62 75.05 -5.16
C ILE A 11 -0.28 76.15 -5.74
N LEU A 12 -0.73 77.06 -4.89
CA LEU A 12 -1.48 78.25 -5.32
C LEU A 12 -0.51 79.40 -5.57
N THR A 13 -0.42 79.88 -6.80
CA THR A 13 0.37 81.07 -7.15
C THR A 13 -0.54 82.27 -7.26
N PHE A 14 -0.27 83.31 -6.47
CA PHE A 14 -0.94 84.60 -6.58
C PHE A 14 0.06 85.62 -7.10
N THR A 15 -0.37 86.45 -8.06
CA THR A 15 0.44 87.53 -8.60
C THR A 15 -0.30 88.83 -8.38
N ASP A 16 0.39 89.84 -7.83
CA ASP A 16 -0.19 91.18 -7.68
C ASP A 16 -0.25 91.95 -9.02
N GLU A 17 -0.90 93.12 -9.04
CA GLU A 17 -0.97 93.97 -10.24
C GLU A 17 0.40 94.51 -10.71
N ALA A 18 1.44 94.36 -9.88
CA ALA A 18 2.83 94.73 -10.19
C ALA A 18 3.67 93.52 -10.64
N GLU A 19 3.03 92.38 -10.91
CA GLU A 19 3.65 91.13 -11.39
C GLU A 19 4.57 90.41 -10.38
N ASN A 20 4.42 90.64 -9.08
CA ASN A 20 5.16 89.90 -8.04
C ASN A 20 4.41 88.61 -7.67
N PRO A 21 4.98 87.40 -7.90
CA PRO A 21 4.34 86.15 -7.52
C PRO A 21 4.64 85.78 -6.06
N ILE A 22 3.67 85.16 -5.40
CA ILE A 22 3.83 84.42 -4.15
C ILE A 22 3.21 83.03 -4.33
N GLU A 23 3.91 82.00 -3.86
CA GLU A 23 3.45 80.62 -3.87
C GLU A 23 3.02 80.19 -2.47
N PHE A 24 1.85 79.57 -2.37
CA PHE A 24 1.35 78.92 -1.18
C PHE A 24 1.20 77.42 -1.46
N PRO A 25 2.16 76.58 -1.01
CA PRO A 25 1.99 75.14 -1.08
C PRO A 25 0.90 74.73 -0.08
N LEU A 26 -0.07 73.96 -0.55
CA LEU A 26 -1.06 73.27 0.27
C LEU A 26 -0.53 71.88 0.67
N ASP A 27 -1.24 71.23 1.59
CA ASP A 27 -0.92 69.87 2.04
C ASP A 27 -0.84 68.90 0.85
N GLN A 28 0.15 68.01 0.90
CA GLN A 28 0.31 66.92 -0.05
C GLN A 28 -0.81 65.88 0.20
N PHE A 29 -1.42 65.39 -0.86
CA PHE A 29 -2.31 64.24 -0.81
C PHE A 29 -1.91 63.22 -1.87
N THR A 30 -2.18 61.96 -1.59
CA THR A 30 -1.86 60.85 -2.48
C THR A 30 -3.14 60.40 -3.18
N ILE A 31 -3.05 60.21 -4.50
CA ILE A 31 -4.11 59.58 -5.30
C ILE A 31 -3.68 58.14 -5.51
N ASP A 32 -4.48 57.23 -4.98
CA ASP A 32 -4.37 55.82 -5.28
C ASP A 32 -4.91 55.53 -6.70
N LEU A 33 -4.10 54.84 -7.49
CA LEU A 33 -4.35 54.49 -8.88
C LEU A 33 -4.21 53.00 -9.14
N ALA A 34 -3.84 52.19 -8.14
CA ALA A 34 -3.68 50.77 -8.30
C ALA A 34 -4.87 50.05 -7.70
N GLY A 35 -5.29 48.97 -8.35
CA GLY A 35 -6.25 48.06 -7.75
C GLY A 35 -5.57 47.05 -6.83
N PRO A 36 -6.36 46.41 -5.96
CA PRO A 36 -5.89 45.39 -5.04
C PRO A 36 -5.30 44.22 -5.82
N ARG A 37 -4.23 43.64 -5.31
CA ARG A 37 -3.53 42.50 -5.92
C ARG A 37 -3.56 41.33 -4.96
N ILE A 38 -3.66 40.12 -5.49
CA ILE A 38 -3.34 38.95 -4.70
C ILE A 38 -1.81 38.94 -4.55
N ALA A 39 -1.34 39.00 -3.31
CA ALA A 39 0.09 38.99 -3.01
C ALA A 39 0.72 37.70 -3.54
N ASP A 40 1.94 37.80 -4.09
CA ASP A 40 2.69 36.63 -4.57
C ASP A 40 2.76 35.55 -3.46
N PRO A 41 2.61 34.26 -3.81
CA PRO A 41 2.43 33.18 -2.86
C PRO A 41 3.55 33.09 -1.81
N PRO A 42 3.27 32.55 -0.61
CA PRO A 42 2.09 31.77 -0.27
C PRO A 42 1.02 32.70 0.34
N ASN A 43 -0.26 32.53 0.06
CA ASN A 43 -1.02 31.47 0.70
C ASN A 43 -2.02 30.88 -0.30
N GLY A 44 -2.07 29.55 -0.30
CA GLY A 44 -2.99 28.74 -1.08
C GLY A 44 -4.04 28.13 -0.16
N PHE A 45 -4.32 26.85 -0.37
CA PHE A 45 -5.16 26.08 0.54
C PHE A 45 -4.47 25.92 1.90
N GLU A 46 -5.19 26.19 2.98
CA GLU A 46 -4.77 25.84 4.34
C GLU A 46 -5.72 24.78 4.88
N SER A 47 -5.20 23.57 4.97
CA SER A 47 -5.70 22.51 5.82
C SER A 47 -4.47 21.75 6.32
N ASP A 48 -4.46 21.34 7.59
CA ASP A 48 -3.43 20.44 8.12
C ASP A 48 -3.39 19.11 7.33
N ASP A 49 -4.49 18.80 6.65
CA ASP A 49 -4.70 17.59 5.88
C ASP A 49 -4.29 17.73 4.40
N ILE A 50 -3.96 18.94 3.91
CA ILE A 50 -3.47 19.09 2.53
C ILE A 50 -1.96 18.83 2.50
N VAL A 51 -1.61 17.62 2.08
CA VAL A 51 -0.23 17.17 1.96
C VAL A 51 0.11 17.06 0.48
N ASN A 52 1.16 17.74 0.03
CA ASN A 52 1.63 17.70 -1.37
C ASN A 52 0.54 17.95 -2.43
N PHE A 53 -0.43 18.82 -2.15
CA PHE A 53 -1.60 19.11 -3.00
C PHE A 53 -2.66 18.00 -3.08
N PHE A 54 -2.66 17.04 -2.17
CA PHE A 54 -3.70 16.02 -2.00
C PHE A 54 -4.44 16.23 -0.68
N TYR A 55 -5.72 15.86 -0.63
CA TYR A 55 -6.57 16.04 0.55
C TYR A 55 -7.46 14.81 0.81
N ASN A 56 -7.36 14.22 2.00
CA ASN A 56 -8.08 13.01 2.43
C ASN A 56 -9.51 13.22 2.95
N GLY A 57 -10.07 14.43 2.87
CA GLY A 57 -11.50 14.67 3.04
C GLY A 57 -12.13 14.24 4.36
N ALA A 58 -11.34 13.93 5.38
CA ALA A 58 -11.78 13.10 6.49
C ALA A 58 -12.86 13.74 7.38
N ASP A 59 -13.02 15.07 7.43
CA ASP A 59 -14.19 15.75 8.03
C ASP A 59 -14.18 17.32 7.97
N ALA A 60 -13.42 17.96 7.06
CA ALA A 60 -13.28 19.43 7.05
C ALA A 60 -13.68 20.10 5.73
N ALA A 61 -14.27 21.29 5.84
CA ALA A 61 -14.31 22.21 4.70
C ALA A 61 -12.87 22.62 4.35
N VAL A 62 -12.55 22.67 3.06
CA VAL A 62 -11.23 23.14 2.62
C VAL A 62 -11.24 24.66 2.62
N ASP A 63 -10.35 25.28 3.37
CA ASP A 63 -10.21 26.73 3.37
C ASP A 63 -9.11 27.16 2.39
N LEU A 64 -9.46 27.95 1.38
CA LEU A 64 -8.52 28.66 0.53
C LEU A 64 -8.27 30.05 1.11
N LYS A 65 -7.02 30.37 1.45
CA LYS A 65 -6.67 31.69 1.95
C LYS A 65 -6.00 32.51 0.88
N ILE A 66 -6.48 33.73 0.67
CA ILE A 66 -5.87 34.69 -0.25
C ILE A 66 -5.42 35.91 0.55
N ASN A 67 -4.19 36.36 0.30
CA ASN A 67 -3.68 37.61 0.86
C ASN A 67 -3.83 38.69 -0.21
N LEU A 68 -4.51 39.77 0.12
CA LEU A 68 -4.63 40.95 -0.72
C LEU A 68 -3.59 41.99 -0.30
N SER A 69 -3.09 42.77 -1.26
CA SER A 69 -2.08 43.82 -1.04
C SER A 69 -2.56 44.98 -0.17
N GLU A 70 -3.87 45.09 0.03
CA GLU A 70 -4.57 46.20 0.67
C GLU A 70 -6.03 45.84 0.96
N GLU A 71 -6.68 46.74 1.70
CA GLU A 71 -8.08 46.64 2.10
C GLU A 71 -9.03 46.84 0.91
N ILE A 72 -10.04 45.99 0.81
CA ILE A 72 -11.09 46.09 -0.21
C ILE A 72 -12.37 46.67 0.35
N SER A 73 -13.19 47.26 -0.51
CA SER A 73 -14.50 47.76 -0.14
C SER A 73 -15.38 46.66 0.47
N ASP A 74 -16.02 46.95 1.60
CA ASP A 74 -16.96 46.06 2.29
C ASP A 74 -17.98 45.42 1.34
N GLY A 75 -18.08 44.09 1.38
CA GLY A 75 -19.04 43.32 0.58
C GLY A 75 -18.73 43.27 -0.92
N SER A 76 -17.55 43.73 -1.34
CA SER A 76 -17.08 43.64 -2.73
C SER A 76 -16.61 42.25 -3.14
N PHE A 77 -16.42 41.33 -2.17
CA PHE A 77 -16.04 39.95 -2.42
C PHE A 77 -17.00 38.98 -1.74
N ILE A 78 -17.82 38.29 -2.54
CA ILE A 78 -18.84 37.37 -2.06
C ILE A 78 -18.82 36.05 -2.86
N PRO A 79 -19.37 34.94 -2.32
CA PRO A 79 -19.40 33.65 -3.01
C PRO A 79 -19.98 33.71 -4.43
N ALA A 80 -20.93 34.61 -4.68
CA ALA A 80 -21.57 34.77 -5.98
C ALA A 80 -20.58 35.18 -7.09
N ASP A 81 -19.48 35.83 -6.73
CA ASP A 81 -18.49 36.30 -7.69
C ASP A 81 -17.63 35.15 -8.25
N LEU A 82 -17.60 34.01 -7.56
CA LEU A 82 -16.85 32.82 -7.95
C LEU A 82 -17.72 31.76 -8.65
N ILE A 83 -19.02 32.03 -8.88
CA ILE A 83 -19.90 31.13 -9.61
C ILE A 83 -19.36 30.90 -11.03
N GLY A 84 -19.11 29.63 -11.37
CA GLY A 84 -18.56 29.24 -12.67
C GLY A 84 -17.03 29.36 -12.77
N ASN A 85 -16.36 29.78 -11.70
CA ASN A 85 -14.91 29.83 -11.58
C ASN A 85 -14.34 28.74 -10.64
N THR A 86 -15.17 27.80 -10.22
CA THR A 86 -14.77 26.61 -9.49
C THR A 86 -15.02 25.36 -10.31
N ALA A 87 -14.17 24.35 -10.13
CA ALA A 87 -14.41 22.99 -10.60
C ALA A 87 -14.32 22.03 -9.41
N ASN A 88 -15.25 21.07 -9.36
CA ASN A 88 -15.34 20.05 -8.30
C ASN A 88 -15.54 20.59 -6.86
N ALA A 89 -15.88 21.87 -6.71
CA ALA A 89 -16.17 22.50 -5.44
C ALA A 89 -17.21 23.62 -5.56
N THR A 90 -17.90 23.92 -4.46
CA THR A 90 -18.66 25.16 -4.26
C THR A 90 -17.98 26.02 -3.21
N VAL A 91 -18.02 27.34 -3.39
CA VAL A 91 -17.62 28.29 -2.34
C VAL A 91 -18.86 28.57 -1.51
N ASP A 92 -18.81 28.19 -0.24
CA ASP A 92 -19.96 28.34 0.67
C ASP A 92 -19.93 29.71 1.36
N ASP A 93 -18.74 30.16 1.73
CA ASP A 93 -18.54 31.41 2.45
C ASP A 93 -17.21 32.07 2.08
N ILE A 94 -17.19 33.39 2.18
CA ILE A 94 -15.99 34.21 2.04
C ILE A 94 -15.94 35.14 3.25
N THR A 95 -14.89 34.99 4.05
CA THR A 95 -14.73 35.74 5.30
C THR A 95 -13.38 36.42 5.32
N GLU A 96 -13.37 37.70 5.67
CA GLU A 96 -12.13 38.40 6.02
C GLU A 96 -11.60 37.86 7.34
N VAL A 97 -10.29 37.63 7.42
CA VAL A 97 -9.59 37.22 8.63
C VAL A 97 -9.29 38.47 9.45
N PRO A 98 -9.96 38.67 10.60
CA PRO A 98 -9.79 39.89 11.38
C PRO A 98 -8.37 40.02 11.93
N ASP A 99 -7.87 41.25 12.02
CA ASP A 99 -6.57 41.59 12.61
C ASP A 99 -5.38 40.87 11.95
N TYR A 100 -5.50 40.49 10.66
CA TYR A 100 -4.37 39.89 9.93
C TYR A 100 -3.20 40.89 9.84
N PRO A 101 -1.94 40.45 10.04
CA PRO A 101 -0.83 41.38 10.13
C PRO A 101 -0.60 42.16 8.84
N PRO A 102 -0.36 43.49 8.92
CA PRO A 102 0.02 44.28 7.76
C PRO A 102 1.35 43.78 7.15
N PRO A 103 1.57 43.96 5.85
CA PRO A 103 0.87 44.89 4.95
C PRO A 103 -0.29 44.27 4.16
N PHE A 104 -0.81 43.10 4.55
CA PHE A 104 -1.83 42.39 3.80
C PHE A 104 -3.13 42.27 4.59
N ASP A 105 -4.22 42.11 3.85
CA ASP A 105 -5.49 41.61 4.39
C ASP A 105 -5.73 40.20 3.87
N GLN A 106 -6.19 39.30 4.73
CA GLN A 106 -6.39 37.90 4.37
C GLN A 106 -7.88 37.59 4.29
N TYR A 107 -8.27 36.91 3.22
CA TYR A 107 -9.62 36.36 3.05
C TYR A 107 -9.56 34.84 3.05
N LYS A 108 -10.55 34.22 3.66
CA LYS A 108 -10.75 32.78 3.75
C LYS A 108 -12.00 32.39 2.97
N LEU A 109 -11.82 31.55 1.97
CA LEU A 109 -12.87 30.97 1.16
C LEU A 109 -13.12 29.55 1.65
N SER A 110 -14.28 29.27 2.23
CA SER A 110 -14.64 27.93 2.66
C SER A 110 -15.27 27.15 1.51
N LEU A 111 -14.68 26.01 1.18
CA LEU A 111 -15.04 25.18 0.04
C LEU A 111 -15.73 23.89 0.50
N THR A 112 -16.87 23.57 -0.11
CA THR A 112 -17.46 22.23 -0.09
C THR A 112 -17.02 21.48 -1.35
N ILE A 113 -16.35 20.35 -1.17
CA ILE A 113 -15.87 19.51 -2.27
C ILE A 113 -16.97 18.54 -2.70
N LEU A 114 -17.12 18.35 -4.01
CA LEU A 114 -18.28 17.67 -4.58
C LEU A 114 -18.02 16.19 -4.89
N ALA A 115 -16.80 15.84 -5.29
CA ALA A 115 -16.42 14.48 -5.67
C ALA A 115 -14.90 14.29 -5.61
N GLN A 116 -14.44 13.05 -5.77
CA GLN A 116 -13.01 12.76 -5.98
C GLN A 116 -12.44 13.41 -7.23
N GLY A 117 -11.15 13.71 -7.19
CA GLY A 117 -10.37 14.25 -8.28
C GLY A 117 -9.95 15.70 -8.08
N VAL A 118 -9.47 16.32 -9.16
CA VAL A 118 -8.88 17.67 -9.11
C VAL A 118 -9.95 18.73 -8.85
N THR A 119 -9.76 19.46 -7.76
CA THR A 119 -10.50 20.67 -7.42
C THR A 119 -9.74 21.88 -7.89
N THR A 120 -10.43 22.83 -8.52
CA THR A 120 -9.84 24.11 -8.90
C THR A 120 -10.70 25.28 -8.47
N VAL A 121 -10.03 26.36 -8.06
CA VAL A 121 -10.65 27.65 -7.77
C VAL A 121 -9.88 28.72 -8.53
N THR A 122 -10.58 29.49 -9.36
CA THR A 122 -10.01 30.61 -10.09
C THR A 122 -10.57 31.91 -9.53
N ILE A 123 -9.69 32.81 -9.09
CA ILE A 123 -10.04 34.19 -8.78
C ILE A 123 -9.90 34.99 -10.09
N PRO A 124 -11.00 35.42 -10.73
CA PRO A 124 -10.95 36.18 -11.98
C PRO A 124 -10.44 37.60 -11.78
N THR A 125 -10.10 38.28 -12.89
CA THR A 125 -9.67 39.68 -12.88
C THR A 125 -10.79 40.64 -12.49
N GLY A 126 -10.48 41.69 -11.74
CA GLY A 126 -11.38 42.83 -11.49
C GLY A 126 -12.62 42.47 -10.65
N ILE A 127 -12.50 41.48 -9.78
CA ILE A 127 -13.57 40.99 -8.91
C ILE A 127 -13.69 41.77 -7.59
N PHE A 128 -12.59 42.35 -7.10
CA PHE A 128 -12.55 43.22 -5.92
C PHE A 128 -12.42 44.69 -6.34
N ASN A 129 -12.81 45.61 -5.45
CA ASN A 129 -12.44 47.03 -5.56
C ASN A 129 -11.83 47.48 -4.23
N ASP A 130 -10.73 48.24 -4.27
CA ASP A 130 -10.21 48.92 -3.08
C ASP A 130 -11.16 50.03 -2.59
N LEU A 131 -10.73 50.79 -1.59
CA LEU A 131 -11.48 51.94 -1.04
C LEU A 131 -11.49 53.17 -1.98
N ALA A 132 -10.55 53.28 -2.91
CA ALA A 132 -10.51 54.32 -3.95
C ALA A 132 -11.37 53.94 -5.19
N GLY A 133 -11.84 52.70 -5.26
CA GLY A 133 -12.65 52.13 -6.32
C GLY A 133 -11.84 51.58 -7.50
N ASN A 134 -10.55 51.31 -7.36
CA ASN A 134 -9.79 50.69 -8.44
C ASN A 134 -10.04 49.16 -8.44
N PRO A 135 -10.30 48.53 -9.60
CA PRO A 135 -10.63 47.12 -9.68
C PRO A 135 -9.38 46.22 -9.63
N GLY A 136 -9.49 45.09 -8.94
CA GLY A 136 -8.43 44.07 -8.84
C GLY A 136 -9.00 42.63 -8.75
N PRO A 137 -8.18 41.58 -8.90
CA PRO A 137 -6.77 41.61 -9.24
C PRO A 137 -6.55 41.93 -10.74
N PRO A 138 -5.37 42.42 -11.12
CA PRO A 138 -5.04 42.75 -12.51
C PRO A 138 -4.86 41.51 -13.41
N ALA A 139 -4.65 40.33 -12.82
CA ALA A 139 -4.56 39.04 -13.50
C ALA A 139 -5.35 37.99 -12.71
N ALA A 140 -5.95 37.03 -13.42
CA ALA A 140 -6.65 35.92 -12.79
C ALA A 140 -5.63 34.96 -12.15
N GLN A 141 -5.98 34.36 -11.01
CA GLN A 141 -5.14 33.40 -10.30
C GLN A 141 -5.91 32.11 -10.04
N ALA A 142 -5.31 30.97 -10.36
CA ALA A 142 -5.91 29.66 -10.17
C ALA A 142 -5.15 28.87 -9.10
N TYR A 143 -5.92 28.16 -8.29
CA TYR A 143 -5.45 27.24 -7.26
C TYR A 143 -6.01 25.86 -7.55
N SER A 144 -5.22 24.81 -7.33
CA SER A 144 -5.65 23.43 -7.52
C SER A 144 -5.09 22.48 -6.46
N PHE A 145 -5.88 21.48 -6.09
CA PHE A 145 -5.48 20.32 -5.30
C PHE A 145 -6.32 19.11 -5.73
N THR A 146 -5.88 17.91 -5.39
CA THR A 146 -6.62 16.67 -5.64
C THR A 146 -7.36 16.28 -4.37
N TYR A 147 -8.68 16.12 -4.48
CA TYR A 147 -9.50 15.51 -3.42
C TYR A 147 -9.49 14.01 -3.60
N ASP A 148 -8.97 13.29 -2.62
CA ASP A 148 -8.83 11.84 -2.70
C ASP A 148 -9.12 11.22 -1.34
N ILE A 149 -10.14 10.36 -1.29
CA ILE A 149 -10.57 9.68 -0.06
C ILE A 149 -10.55 8.16 -0.24
N THR A 150 -9.86 7.70 -1.27
CA THR A 150 -9.76 6.29 -1.60
C THR A 150 -8.51 5.73 -0.97
N ASP A 151 -8.70 4.68 -0.18
CA ASP A 151 -7.59 3.92 0.39
C ASP A 151 -6.91 3.11 -0.73
N PRO A 152 -5.57 3.01 -0.72
CA PRO A 152 -4.86 2.05 -1.56
C PRO A 152 -5.35 0.63 -1.34
N VAL A 153 -5.57 -0.11 -2.43
CA VAL A 153 -6.04 -1.50 -2.36
C VAL A 153 -4.92 -2.46 -2.75
N LEU A 154 -4.59 -3.40 -1.87
CA LEU A 154 -3.67 -4.49 -2.20
C LEU A 154 -4.44 -5.62 -2.92
N ASN A 155 -4.11 -5.80 -4.20
CA ASN A 155 -4.56 -6.95 -4.98
C ASN A 155 -4.02 -8.27 -4.37
N PRO A 156 -4.64 -9.43 -4.69
CA PRO A 156 -4.21 -10.70 -4.11
C PRO A 156 -2.72 -10.93 -4.28
N ILE A 157 -2.02 -11.20 -3.18
CA ILE A 157 -0.59 -11.53 -3.17
C ILE A 157 -0.41 -12.74 -4.08
N THR A 158 0.49 -12.63 -5.06
CA THR A 158 0.82 -13.76 -5.94
C THR A 158 2.22 -14.25 -5.65
N VAL A 159 2.39 -15.57 -5.64
CA VAL A 159 3.66 -16.22 -5.34
C VAL A 159 4.01 -17.18 -6.47
N SER A 160 5.27 -17.30 -6.81
CA SER A 160 5.74 -18.21 -7.85
C SER A 160 7.15 -18.70 -7.59
N GLY A 161 7.45 -19.92 -8.04
CA GLY A 161 8.82 -20.45 -8.06
C GLY A 161 9.59 -20.01 -9.32
N ASP A 162 10.82 -19.53 -9.15
CA ASP A 162 11.79 -19.31 -10.22
C ASP A 162 12.55 -20.60 -10.51
N ILE A 163 11.97 -21.42 -11.39
CA ILE A 163 12.51 -22.73 -11.74
C ILE A 163 13.56 -22.59 -12.85
N PRO A 164 14.83 -22.99 -12.63
CA PRO A 164 15.88 -22.89 -13.64
C PRO A 164 15.51 -23.63 -14.94
N GLY A 165 15.55 -22.90 -16.06
CA GLY A 165 15.22 -23.46 -17.38
C GLY A 165 13.76 -23.25 -17.83
N ASN A 166 12.88 -22.77 -16.95
CA ASN A 166 11.52 -22.34 -17.28
C ASN A 166 11.49 -20.91 -17.85
N VAL A 167 12.38 -20.58 -18.79
CA VAL A 167 12.34 -19.26 -19.44
C VAL A 167 11.18 -19.22 -20.44
N PRO A 168 10.17 -18.32 -20.28
CA PRO A 168 10.14 -17.13 -19.43
C PRO A 168 9.12 -17.18 -18.26
N THR A 169 8.55 -18.34 -17.94
CA THR A 169 7.38 -18.43 -17.05
C THR A 169 7.76 -18.92 -15.67
N LEU A 170 7.69 -18.01 -14.70
CA LEU A 170 7.53 -18.36 -13.29
C LEU A 170 6.36 -19.33 -13.13
N THR A 171 6.52 -20.30 -12.23
CA THR A 171 5.44 -21.28 -11.96
C THR A 171 4.58 -20.77 -10.82
N PRO A 172 3.31 -20.41 -11.05
CA PRO A 172 2.47 -19.83 -10.02
C PRO A 172 2.18 -20.84 -8.93
N TYR A 173 2.23 -20.38 -7.68
CA TYR A 173 1.79 -21.14 -6.53
C TYR A 173 0.37 -20.72 -6.16
N THR A 174 -0.47 -21.70 -5.87
CA THR A 174 -1.84 -21.52 -5.39
C THR A 174 -1.86 -21.61 -3.88
N GLU A 175 -2.72 -20.81 -3.27
CA GLU A 175 -2.90 -20.78 -1.83
C GLU A 175 -3.34 -22.17 -1.29
N ASN A 176 -2.74 -22.59 -0.18
CA ASN A 176 -2.98 -23.86 0.53
C ASN A 176 -2.63 -25.14 -0.26
N GLU A 177 -1.94 -25.05 -1.39
CA GLU A 177 -1.42 -26.21 -2.12
C GLU A 177 -0.02 -26.64 -1.64
N HIS A 178 0.44 -27.80 -2.10
CA HIS A 178 1.74 -28.39 -1.74
C HIS A 178 2.72 -28.27 -2.91
N TYR A 179 3.97 -27.89 -2.62
CA TYR A 179 5.00 -27.64 -3.63
C TYR A 179 6.34 -28.25 -3.23
N ASN A 180 6.95 -29.01 -4.14
CA ASN A 180 8.22 -29.71 -3.96
C ASN A 180 9.39 -29.08 -4.75
N GLY A 181 9.47 -27.75 -4.73
CA GLY A 181 10.50 -26.97 -5.39
C GLY A 181 10.44 -27.06 -6.91
N ASN A 182 11.48 -27.62 -7.56
CA ASN A 182 11.55 -27.79 -9.01
C ASN A 182 10.79 -29.01 -9.56
N GLY A 183 10.01 -29.72 -8.74
CA GLY A 183 9.34 -30.96 -9.12
C GLY A 183 10.16 -32.24 -8.90
N ALA A 184 11.46 -32.10 -8.61
CA ALA A 184 12.39 -33.19 -8.32
C ALA A 184 12.90 -33.17 -6.87
N GLY A 185 12.39 -32.26 -6.03
CA GLY A 185 12.81 -32.12 -4.63
C GLY A 185 14.00 -31.18 -4.41
N ASP A 186 14.38 -30.36 -5.40
CA ASP A 186 15.34 -29.27 -5.15
C ASP A 186 14.59 -27.96 -4.93
N ALA A 187 14.98 -27.21 -3.89
CA ALA A 187 14.47 -25.87 -3.64
C ALA A 187 14.78 -24.91 -4.80
N VAL A 188 13.88 -23.97 -5.04
CA VAL A 188 14.02 -22.89 -6.02
C VAL A 188 13.82 -21.55 -5.33
N ASP A 189 14.30 -20.47 -5.94
CA ASP A 189 14.00 -19.13 -5.45
C ASP A 189 12.49 -18.90 -5.58
N VAL A 190 11.89 -18.23 -4.59
CA VAL A 190 10.46 -17.93 -4.57
C VAL A 190 10.27 -16.44 -4.73
N VAL A 191 9.51 -16.04 -5.75
CA VAL A 191 9.17 -14.66 -6.05
C VAL A 191 7.77 -14.37 -5.55
N VAL A 192 7.62 -13.29 -4.79
CA VAL A 192 6.35 -12.80 -4.27
C VAL A 192 6.09 -11.44 -4.90
N TYR A 193 4.86 -11.22 -5.36
CA TYR A 193 4.41 -9.95 -5.95
C TYR A 193 3.30 -9.31 -5.12
N PHE A 194 3.40 -8.00 -4.99
CA PHE A 194 2.42 -7.12 -4.36
C PHE A 194 2.02 -6.06 -5.37
N ASP A 195 0.73 -5.93 -5.63
CA ASP A 195 0.15 -5.01 -6.62
C ASP A 195 -0.81 -4.08 -5.87
N TRP A 196 -0.47 -2.79 -5.82
CA TRP A 196 -1.25 -1.76 -5.17
C TRP A 196 -2.06 -0.98 -6.21
N ASP A 197 -3.38 -1.16 -6.19
CA ASP A 197 -4.32 -0.44 -7.03
C ASP A 197 -4.63 0.92 -6.42
N ASP A 198 -3.81 1.91 -6.77
CA ASP A 198 -4.07 3.32 -6.50
C ASP A 198 -3.37 4.25 -7.51
N VAL A 199 -4.07 5.27 -8.01
CA VAL A 199 -3.54 6.22 -8.99
C VAL A 199 -2.54 7.20 -8.38
N ASN A 200 -2.65 7.47 -7.08
CA ASN A 200 -1.80 8.41 -6.35
C ASN A 200 -1.01 7.74 -5.21
N PHE A 201 -0.76 6.43 -5.32
CA PHE A 201 0.01 5.66 -4.35
C PHE A 201 1.34 6.35 -3.99
N ASP A 202 1.66 6.45 -2.70
CA ASP A 202 2.99 6.89 -2.29
C ASP A 202 3.93 5.67 -2.34
N GLY A 203 4.71 5.60 -3.42
CA GLY A 203 5.71 4.56 -3.64
C GLY A 203 6.80 4.44 -2.58
N SER A 204 6.88 5.37 -1.62
CA SER A 204 7.80 5.28 -0.48
C SER A 204 7.17 4.76 0.81
N SER A 205 5.85 4.55 0.82
CA SER A 205 5.07 4.17 1.99
C SER A 205 5.05 2.66 2.27
N PHE A 206 5.44 1.83 1.30
CA PHE A 206 5.51 0.36 1.44
C PHE A 206 6.96 -0.12 1.43
N ALA A 207 7.39 -0.76 2.51
CA ALA A 207 8.77 -1.15 2.76
C ALA A 207 8.89 -2.55 3.36
N ASN A 208 10.14 -3.04 3.48
CA ASN A 208 10.42 -4.37 4.05
C ASN A 208 9.77 -4.60 5.42
N ASP A 209 9.74 -3.59 6.29
CA ASP A 209 9.20 -3.71 7.65
C ASP A 209 7.67 -3.92 7.68
N ASP A 210 6.98 -3.70 6.55
CA ASP A 210 5.55 -3.92 6.39
C ASP A 210 5.20 -5.38 6.05
N ILE A 211 6.22 -6.20 5.79
CA ILE A 211 6.08 -7.59 5.35
C ILE A 211 6.71 -8.52 6.38
N THR A 212 5.99 -9.59 6.71
CA THR A 212 6.52 -10.71 7.48
C THR A 212 6.45 -11.98 6.65
N ILE A 213 7.53 -12.77 6.70
CA ILE A 213 7.62 -14.06 6.01
C ILE A 213 8.08 -15.09 7.03
N GLU A 214 7.30 -16.17 7.15
CA GLU A 214 7.57 -17.27 8.07
C GLU A 214 7.57 -18.59 7.30
N LEU A 215 8.49 -19.50 7.65
CA LEU A 215 8.55 -20.87 7.16
C LEU A 215 8.54 -21.79 8.36
N ALA A 216 7.56 -22.70 8.42
CA ALA A 216 7.35 -23.58 9.57
C ALA A 216 7.21 -22.83 10.92
N GLY A 217 6.76 -21.57 10.87
CA GLY A 217 6.62 -20.69 12.03
C GLY A 217 7.89 -19.92 12.43
N ASP A 218 8.99 -20.10 11.71
CA ASP A 218 10.24 -19.35 11.92
C ASP A 218 10.39 -18.22 10.89
N PRO A 219 10.86 -17.01 11.29
CA PRO A 219 11.08 -15.91 10.37
C PRO A 219 12.11 -16.21 9.27
N VAL A 220 11.76 -15.89 8.04
CA VAL A 220 12.65 -15.99 6.87
C VAL A 220 13.40 -14.68 6.67
N SER A 221 14.69 -14.74 6.38
CA SER A 221 15.55 -13.56 6.15
C SER A 221 16.28 -13.65 4.80
N GLY A 222 16.93 -12.56 4.38
CA GLY A 222 17.75 -12.54 3.16
C GLY A 222 16.98 -12.24 1.87
N TRP A 223 15.72 -11.81 1.99
CA TRP A 223 14.94 -11.20 0.93
C TRP A 223 15.02 -9.67 1.03
N ASP A 224 14.74 -8.99 -0.07
CA ASP A 224 14.66 -7.52 -0.14
C ASP A 224 13.52 -7.14 -1.10
N LEU A 225 12.71 -6.16 -0.70
CA LEU A 225 11.64 -5.64 -1.53
C LEU A 225 12.24 -4.77 -2.63
N THR A 226 11.81 -5.05 -3.86
CA THR A 226 12.16 -4.30 -5.05
C THR A 226 10.89 -3.67 -5.62
N GLY A 227 10.94 -2.37 -5.87
CA GLY A 227 9.81 -1.60 -6.38
C GLY A 227 9.78 -0.18 -5.80
N PRO A 228 8.68 0.56 -6.02
CA PRO A 228 7.65 0.21 -6.98
C PRO A 228 8.21 0.23 -8.41
N ASP A 229 7.57 -0.49 -9.32
CA ASP A 229 7.74 -0.24 -10.74
C ASP A 229 6.83 0.90 -11.23
N GLY A 230 6.56 0.99 -12.53
CA GLY A 230 5.75 2.07 -13.10
C GLY A 230 4.25 2.01 -12.74
N ASP A 231 3.77 0.87 -12.23
CA ASP A 231 2.35 0.58 -11.98
C ASP A 231 2.10 0.23 -10.49
N ASN A 232 2.97 0.69 -9.58
CA ASN A 232 2.94 0.40 -8.14
C ASN A 232 3.12 -1.07 -7.77
N ASP A 233 3.72 -1.87 -8.65
CA ASP A 233 4.03 -3.26 -8.36
C ASP A 233 5.35 -3.37 -7.61
N TYR A 234 5.35 -4.23 -6.61
CA TYR A 234 6.53 -4.62 -5.86
C TYR A 234 6.76 -6.12 -5.98
N SER A 235 8.02 -6.51 -5.88
CA SER A 235 8.39 -7.91 -5.79
C SER A 235 9.49 -8.11 -4.77
N LEU A 236 9.52 -9.29 -4.16
CA LEU A 236 10.69 -9.76 -3.41
C LEU A 236 11.03 -11.18 -3.85
N THR A 237 12.30 -11.54 -3.67
CA THR A 237 12.78 -12.90 -3.91
C THR A 237 13.25 -13.49 -2.59
N ILE A 238 12.65 -14.60 -2.19
CA ILE A 238 13.12 -15.47 -1.13
C ILE A 238 14.14 -16.44 -1.76
N PRO A 239 15.43 -16.37 -1.38
CA PRO A 239 16.43 -17.26 -1.95
C PRO A 239 16.15 -18.71 -1.56
N SER A 240 16.35 -19.64 -2.50
CA SER A 240 16.31 -21.10 -2.32
C SER A 240 17.08 -21.60 -1.10
N ALA A 241 18.18 -20.94 -0.74
CA ALA A 241 18.98 -21.26 0.45
C ALA A 241 18.22 -21.07 1.77
N SER A 242 17.13 -20.29 1.79
CA SER A 242 16.30 -20.02 2.96
C SER A 242 15.42 -21.22 3.35
N PHE A 243 15.27 -22.18 2.44
CA PHE A 243 14.52 -23.43 2.66
C PHE A 243 15.42 -24.55 3.22
N PHE A 244 16.56 -24.19 3.81
CA PHE A 244 17.47 -25.12 4.46
C PHE A 244 17.89 -24.59 5.83
N GLN A 245 17.93 -25.48 6.82
CA GLN A 245 18.49 -25.21 8.15
C GLN A 245 19.57 -26.25 8.46
N ASP A 246 20.77 -25.80 8.81
CA ASP A 246 21.94 -26.65 9.08
C ASP A 246 22.26 -27.66 7.95
N GLY A 247 21.90 -27.32 6.70
CA GLY A 247 22.12 -28.15 5.51
C GLY A 247 21.08 -29.25 5.28
N LEU A 248 20.00 -29.27 6.06
CA LEU A 248 18.83 -30.12 5.85
C LEU A 248 17.66 -29.29 5.30
N PRO A 249 16.77 -29.90 4.49
CA PRO A 249 15.51 -29.28 4.10
C PRO A 249 14.74 -28.73 5.31
N LEU A 250 14.14 -27.56 5.14
CA LEU A 250 13.19 -26.99 6.08
C LEU A 250 11.80 -27.00 5.43
N ASP A 251 11.04 -28.06 5.69
CA ASP A 251 9.68 -28.22 5.18
C ASP A 251 8.66 -27.58 6.14
N GLY A 252 7.50 -27.20 5.60
CA GLY A 252 6.39 -26.67 6.37
C GLY A 252 5.56 -25.65 5.61
N ILE A 253 4.72 -24.93 6.34
CA ILE A 253 3.90 -23.86 5.77
C ILE A 253 4.78 -22.62 5.60
N LEU A 254 4.86 -22.10 4.37
CA LEU A 254 5.33 -20.74 4.12
C LEU A 254 4.14 -19.79 4.23
N VAL A 255 4.27 -18.74 5.04
CA VAL A 255 3.28 -17.67 5.19
C VAL A 255 3.94 -16.34 4.84
N VAL A 256 3.37 -15.62 3.88
CA VAL A 256 3.70 -14.22 3.59
C VAL A 256 2.55 -13.38 4.11
N THR A 257 2.85 -12.40 4.96
CA THR A 257 1.85 -11.48 5.52
C THR A 257 2.27 -10.03 5.28
N VAL A 258 1.34 -9.24 4.75
CA VAL A 258 1.40 -7.78 4.73
C VAL A 258 0.64 -7.26 5.94
N ASN A 259 1.28 -6.42 6.73
CA ASN A 259 0.74 -5.86 7.97
C ASN A 259 -0.48 -4.94 7.70
N ALA A 260 -1.24 -4.63 8.75
CA ALA A 260 -2.38 -3.72 8.67
C ALA A 260 -1.97 -2.24 8.78
N ASN A 261 -2.74 -1.34 8.17
CA ASN A 261 -2.53 0.12 8.16
C ASN A 261 -1.10 0.48 7.72
N ILE A 262 -0.63 -0.22 6.71
CA ILE A 262 0.62 0.05 6.02
C ILE A 262 0.31 0.48 4.61
N ALA A 263 1.30 1.12 3.98
CA ALA A 263 1.17 1.80 2.70
C ALA A 263 0.11 2.91 2.71
N SER A 264 0.44 4.02 2.07
CA SER A 264 -0.44 5.17 1.98
C SER A 264 -0.39 5.74 0.58
N ASP A 265 -1.42 6.47 0.21
CA ASP A 265 -1.37 7.33 -0.96
C ASP A 265 -0.75 8.71 -0.62
N LEU A 266 -0.64 9.57 -1.62
CA LEU A 266 -0.16 10.95 -1.44
C LEU A 266 -1.14 11.84 -0.66
N ALA A 267 -2.41 11.45 -0.55
CA ALA A 267 -3.41 12.09 0.30
C ALA A 267 -3.34 11.60 1.75
N THR A 268 -2.47 10.64 2.06
CA THR A 268 -2.33 9.97 3.36
C THR A 268 -3.54 9.11 3.77
N ASN A 269 -4.28 8.61 2.78
CA ASN A 269 -5.20 7.49 2.98
C ASN A 269 -4.35 6.23 3.20
N ASP A 270 -4.57 5.54 4.31
CA ASP A 270 -3.85 4.30 4.64
C ASP A 270 -4.49 3.10 3.91
N GLY A 271 -3.68 2.11 3.56
CA GLY A 271 -4.15 0.85 2.99
C GLY A 271 -4.98 0.02 3.97
N HIS A 272 -5.17 -1.27 3.65
CA HIS A 272 -6.04 -2.17 4.41
C HIS A 272 -5.83 -2.12 5.93
N ASN A 273 -6.94 -2.02 6.66
CA ASN A 273 -6.97 -1.98 8.13
C ASN A 273 -6.75 -3.34 8.82
N ASP A 274 -6.72 -4.43 8.06
CA ASP A 274 -6.48 -5.80 8.52
C ASP A 274 -5.31 -6.43 7.73
N PRO A 275 -4.50 -7.32 8.34
CA PRO A 275 -3.40 -7.96 7.64
C PRO A 275 -3.88 -8.82 6.47
N ARG A 276 -3.06 -8.92 5.42
CA ARG A 276 -3.32 -9.73 4.23
C ARG A 276 -2.25 -10.81 4.12
N SER A 277 -2.64 -12.05 3.94
CA SER A 277 -1.70 -13.18 3.91
C SER A 277 -1.89 -14.07 2.70
N PHE A 278 -0.79 -14.71 2.28
CA PHE A 278 -0.76 -15.84 1.37
C PHE A 278 0.02 -16.98 2.01
N GLN A 279 -0.46 -18.20 1.91
CA GLN A 279 0.24 -19.37 2.44
C GLN A 279 0.17 -20.58 1.53
N TYR A 280 1.20 -21.42 1.59
CA TYR A 280 1.25 -22.72 0.92
C TYR A 280 2.17 -23.68 1.68
N TYR A 281 2.07 -24.98 1.38
CA TYR A 281 2.92 -26.02 1.97
C TYR A 281 4.15 -26.22 1.08
N PHE A 282 5.32 -25.92 1.62
CA PHE A 282 6.60 -26.21 0.98
C PHE A 282 7.17 -27.50 1.56
N ASP A 283 7.50 -28.45 0.70
CA ASP A 283 7.97 -29.77 1.10
C ASP A 283 8.87 -30.38 0.04
N ILE A 284 10.18 -30.41 0.31
CA ILE A 284 11.19 -30.97 -0.59
C ILE A 284 11.81 -32.26 -0.04
N SER A 285 11.44 -32.66 1.18
CA SER A 285 11.91 -33.93 1.75
C SER A 285 11.17 -35.09 1.09
N PRO A 286 11.88 -36.10 0.57
CA PRO A 286 11.22 -37.31 0.11
C PRO A 286 10.71 -38.10 1.32
N PRO A 287 9.60 -38.86 1.18
CA PRO A 287 9.15 -39.76 2.23
C PRO A 287 10.21 -40.85 2.47
N ASP A 288 10.53 -41.08 3.73
CA ASP A 288 11.48 -42.10 4.17
C ASP A 288 10.86 -43.00 5.26
N ILE A 289 11.42 -44.20 5.39
CA ILE A 289 11.07 -45.14 6.44
C ILE A 289 12.35 -45.71 7.06
N THR A 290 12.64 -45.29 8.29
CA THR A 290 13.82 -45.76 9.01
C THR A 290 13.57 -47.14 9.64
N GLU A 291 14.64 -47.91 9.93
CA GLU A 291 14.53 -49.27 10.50
C GLU A 291 13.72 -49.32 11.82
N ASN A 292 13.68 -48.21 12.58
CA ASN A 292 12.92 -48.11 13.83
C ASN A 292 11.42 -47.86 13.62
N ASN A 293 11.01 -47.54 12.39
CA ASN A 293 9.65 -47.23 12.00
C ASN A 293 8.93 -48.44 11.38
N ILE A 294 9.59 -49.60 11.38
CA ILE A 294 8.96 -50.87 11.03
C ILE A 294 8.81 -51.67 12.31
N SER A 295 7.57 -51.89 12.74
CA SER A 295 7.26 -52.69 13.92
C SER A 295 6.65 -54.02 13.52
N ALA A 296 7.21 -55.10 14.04
CA ALA A 296 6.63 -56.43 13.97
C ALA A 296 6.72 -57.05 15.38
N PRO A 297 5.77 -57.92 15.78
CA PRO A 297 5.83 -58.56 17.08
C PRO A 297 7.12 -59.40 17.22
N GLU A 298 7.90 -59.15 18.29
CA GLU A 298 9.09 -59.95 18.58
C GLU A 298 8.71 -61.40 18.88
N ILE A 299 9.14 -62.33 18.03
CA ILE A 299 8.98 -63.77 18.27
C ILE A 299 10.14 -64.24 19.17
N THR A 300 9.97 -64.07 20.49
CA THR A 300 11.01 -64.40 21.49
C THR A 300 11.02 -65.87 21.92
N ASN A 301 10.08 -66.70 21.46
CA ASN A 301 9.96 -68.10 21.87
C ASN A 301 10.35 -69.09 20.76
N LEU A 302 11.48 -69.77 20.98
CA LEU A 302 11.95 -70.91 20.16
C LEU A 302 11.03 -72.14 20.25
N GLU A 303 10.06 -72.15 21.17
CA GLU A 303 9.02 -73.17 21.25
C GLU A 303 7.67 -72.57 20.80
N ARG A 304 7.29 -72.83 19.54
CA ARG A 304 6.02 -72.42 18.92
C ARG A 304 4.83 -72.66 19.85
N ILE A 305 4.14 -71.61 20.33
CA ILE A 305 2.72 -71.69 20.72
C ILE A 305 1.98 -70.34 20.60
N THR A 306 2.05 -69.67 19.45
CA THR A 306 0.89 -68.86 19.05
C THR A 306 0.22 -69.56 17.89
N ASN A 307 -1.04 -69.93 18.09
CA ASN A 307 -1.99 -70.35 17.08
C ASN A 307 -2.45 -69.15 16.23
N ASN A 308 -1.57 -68.16 16.03
CA ASN A 308 -1.83 -67.00 15.20
C ASN A 308 -1.41 -67.38 13.78
N GLU A 309 -2.40 -67.45 12.89
CA GLU A 309 -2.18 -67.76 11.47
C GLU A 309 -1.56 -66.58 10.71
N THR A 310 -1.50 -65.40 11.35
CA THR A 310 -0.98 -64.15 10.80
C THR A 310 -0.11 -63.35 11.79
N ILE A 311 0.77 -62.52 11.24
CA ILE A 311 1.63 -61.54 11.89
C ILE A 311 1.34 -60.19 11.23
N GLU A 312 1.01 -59.19 12.03
CA GLU A 312 0.88 -57.81 11.59
C GLU A 312 2.25 -57.11 11.59
N ILE A 313 2.53 -56.36 10.53
CA ILE A 313 3.67 -55.47 10.39
C ILE A 313 3.11 -54.06 10.23
N LEU A 314 3.61 -53.14 11.04
CA LEU A 314 3.32 -51.72 10.96
C LEU A 314 4.50 -50.99 10.32
N PHE A 315 4.20 -50.09 9.40
CA PHE A 315 5.11 -49.17 8.74
C PHE A 315 4.69 -47.75 9.12
N ASP A 316 5.62 -46.96 9.66
CA ASP A 316 5.40 -45.59 10.08
C ASP A 316 6.26 -44.65 9.23
N TRP A 317 5.68 -44.03 8.21
CA TRP A 317 6.43 -43.09 7.37
C TRP A 317 6.68 -41.78 8.11
N ASP A 318 7.77 -41.10 7.79
CA ASP A 318 8.01 -39.75 8.33
C ASP A 318 7.21 -38.66 7.60
N ASP A 319 6.47 -39.05 6.55
CA ASP A 319 5.66 -38.17 5.71
C ASP A 319 4.36 -38.86 5.25
N ASN A 320 3.40 -38.04 4.80
CA ASN A 320 2.12 -38.49 4.26
C ASN A 320 2.28 -38.97 2.82
N LEU A 321 2.05 -40.25 2.61
CA LEU A 321 2.08 -40.80 1.26
C LEU A 321 0.83 -40.44 0.46
N LEU A 322 1.03 -40.16 -0.83
CA LEU A 322 -0.06 -40.11 -1.81
C LEU A 322 -0.84 -41.43 -1.84
N ASP A 323 -2.14 -41.35 -2.06
CA ASP A 323 -2.99 -42.54 -2.06
C ASP A 323 -2.53 -43.57 -3.11
N ASN A 324 -2.40 -44.82 -2.66
CA ASN A 324 -2.00 -45.99 -3.46
C ASN A 324 -0.55 -45.98 -3.98
N THR A 325 0.36 -45.16 -3.45
CA THR A 325 1.79 -45.22 -3.84
C THR A 325 2.59 -46.28 -3.10
N PHE A 326 2.09 -46.79 -1.97
CA PHE A 326 2.66 -47.92 -1.23
C PHE A 326 1.64 -49.06 -1.17
N ASN A 327 1.95 -50.19 -1.81
CA ASN A 327 1.07 -51.34 -1.98
C ASN A 327 1.86 -52.68 -1.97
N ASP A 328 1.14 -53.80 -2.04
CA ASP A 328 1.71 -55.16 -1.94
C ASP A 328 2.89 -55.44 -2.88
N ASN A 329 2.92 -54.81 -4.07
CA ASN A 329 3.99 -55.03 -5.03
C ASN A 329 5.30 -54.35 -4.64
N ASP A 330 5.25 -53.41 -3.69
CA ASP A 330 6.41 -52.66 -3.21
C ASP A 330 7.17 -53.43 -2.12
N ILE A 331 6.60 -54.52 -1.60
CA ILE A 331 7.21 -55.36 -0.58
C ILE A 331 7.70 -56.68 -1.16
N TYR A 332 8.98 -56.99 -0.92
CA TYR A 332 9.56 -58.28 -1.24
C TYR A 332 9.59 -59.19 0.00
N LEU A 333 8.68 -60.16 0.04
CA LEU A 333 8.66 -61.16 1.10
C LEU A 333 9.61 -62.34 0.79
N ALA A 334 10.78 -62.33 1.42
CA ALA A 334 11.75 -63.40 1.31
C ALA A 334 11.48 -64.54 2.32
N SER A 335 10.55 -65.46 2.02
CA SER A 335 10.29 -66.63 2.86
C SER A 335 11.00 -67.89 2.37
N THR A 336 11.58 -68.66 3.32
CA THR A 336 12.07 -70.03 3.06
C THR A 336 11.04 -71.11 3.38
N ILE A 337 9.89 -70.71 3.94
CA ILE A 337 8.78 -71.58 4.30
C ILE A 337 7.76 -71.59 3.15
N PRO A 338 7.47 -72.74 2.51
CA PRO A 338 6.49 -72.81 1.44
C PRO A 338 5.09 -72.42 1.92
N GLY A 339 4.46 -71.48 1.21
CA GLY A 339 3.07 -71.07 1.46
C GLY A 339 2.90 -69.78 2.24
N VAL A 340 3.96 -69.26 2.88
CA VAL A 340 3.96 -67.95 3.54
C VAL A 340 3.79 -66.86 2.48
N ASP A 341 2.80 -66.00 2.70
CA ASP A 341 2.43 -64.93 1.77
C ASP A 341 1.81 -63.76 2.52
N ILE A 342 1.68 -62.62 1.83
CA ILE A 342 0.91 -61.46 2.30
C ILE A 342 -0.57 -61.84 2.29
N THR A 343 -1.20 -61.90 3.47
CA THR A 343 -2.59 -62.35 3.64
C THR A 343 -3.60 -61.23 3.63
N THR A 344 -3.17 -60.01 3.97
CA THR A 344 -3.95 -58.79 3.78
C THR A 344 -3.13 -57.77 3.01
N SER A 345 -3.76 -57.11 2.06
CA SER A 345 -3.10 -56.05 1.31
C SER A 345 -2.69 -54.91 2.24
N ILE A 346 -1.55 -54.29 1.91
CA ILE A 346 -1.09 -53.06 2.53
C ILE A 346 -2.22 -52.04 2.45
N ALA A 347 -2.58 -51.52 3.62
CA ALA A 347 -3.57 -50.49 3.76
C ALA A 347 -3.04 -49.44 4.74
N ARG A 348 -3.44 -48.19 4.51
CA ARG A 348 -3.27 -47.13 5.51
C ARG A 348 -4.03 -47.55 6.77
N ASP A 349 -3.41 -47.38 7.93
CA ASP A 349 -4.05 -47.67 9.21
C ASP A 349 -5.31 -46.79 9.35
N PRO A 350 -6.51 -47.36 9.45
CA PRO A 350 -7.74 -46.59 9.60
C PRO A 350 -7.85 -45.86 10.95
N GLU A 351 -7.06 -46.26 11.95
CA GLU A 351 -7.01 -45.63 13.28
C GLU A 351 -5.75 -44.76 13.49
N GLY A 352 -4.78 -44.82 12.56
CA GLY A 352 -3.55 -44.03 12.54
C GLY A 352 -3.68 -42.69 11.80
N ASP A 353 -2.58 -41.94 11.73
CA ASP A 353 -2.49 -40.78 10.82
C ASP A 353 -2.17 -41.25 9.37
N ASN A 354 -2.04 -40.30 8.45
CA ASN A 354 -1.84 -40.61 7.04
C ASN A 354 -0.45 -41.20 6.71
N SER A 355 0.46 -41.31 7.68
CA SER A 355 1.78 -41.90 7.49
C SER A 355 1.87 -43.36 7.95
N GLN A 356 0.85 -43.89 8.63
CA GLN A 356 0.85 -45.27 9.13
C GLN A 356 0.19 -46.28 8.17
N TYR A 357 0.87 -47.41 7.94
CA TYR A 357 0.42 -48.48 7.07
C TYR A 357 0.60 -49.85 7.72
N THR A 358 -0.33 -50.76 7.48
CA THR A 358 -0.33 -52.11 8.05
C THR A 358 -0.34 -53.19 6.97
N MET A 359 0.34 -54.29 7.24
CA MET A 359 0.33 -55.52 6.44
C MET A 359 0.17 -56.74 7.35
N GLU A 360 -0.58 -57.76 6.93
CA GLU A 360 -0.52 -59.08 7.56
C GLU A 360 0.22 -60.07 6.66
N ILE A 361 1.17 -60.79 7.25
CA ILE A 361 1.80 -61.97 6.67
C ILE A 361 1.21 -63.20 7.37
N GLY A 362 0.89 -64.25 6.63
CA GLY A 362 0.34 -65.48 7.22
C GLY A 362 0.86 -66.76 6.59
N ASN A 363 0.16 -67.86 6.89
CA ASN A 363 0.42 -69.21 6.38
C ASN A 363 1.78 -69.84 6.82
N PHE A 364 2.17 -69.61 8.08
CA PHE A 364 3.44 -70.08 8.70
C PHE A 364 3.53 -71.57 9.09
#